data_AF-A0A7J9I6G2-F1
#
_entry.id   AF-A0A7J9I6G2-F1
#
_cell.length_a   1.000
_cell.length_b   1.000
_cell.length_c   1.000
_cell.angle_alpha   90.00
_cell.angle_beta   90.00
_cell.angle_gamma   90.00
#
_symmetry.space_group_name_H-M   'P 1'
#
loop_
_entity.id
_entity.type
_entity.pdbx_description
1 polymer ?
#
loop_
_entity_poly.entity_id
_entity_poly.type
_entity_poly.pdbx_seq_one_letter_code
_entity_poly.pdbx_strand_id
1 'polypeptide(L)'
;MSLDSIMDKLNELFNSHRDKLSERNDALKARMIALNEGTMATKMALSTRIEELKVDLALSRAVVGEGVSSAALSNEDVSKLKEFVRTRSVCDVDNFLTIDKRQGKIGTWQEFQCELKGQFYLEFFEEEARAKLID
;
A
#
# COMPACT_ATOMS: atom_id res chain seq x y z
N MET A 1 -58.86 26.72 3.51
CA MET A 1 -57.61 26.70 4.31
C MET A 1 -57.27 28.16 4.63
N SER A 2 -57.07 28.52 5.91
CA SER A 2 -56.82 29.92 6.31
C SER A 2 -55.37 30.34 6.03
N LEU A 3 -55.14 31.64 5.88
CA LEU A 3 -53.79 32.22 5.78
C LEU A 3 -52.93 31.88 7.00
N ASP A 4 -53.51 31.89 8.21
CA ASP A 4 -52.79 31.55 9.44
C ASP A 4 -52.26 30.11 9.40
N SER A 5 -53.10 29.17 8.93
CA SER A 5 -52.71 27.76 8.77
C SER A 5 -51.59 27.56 7.73
N ILE A 6 -51.50 28.43 6.73
CA ILE A 6 -50.40 28.41 5.76
C ILE A 6 -49.13 28.97 6.41
N MET A 7 -49.25 30.07 7.17
CA MET A 7 -48.12 30.71 7.85
C MET A 7 -47.49 29.78 8.90
N ASP A 8 -48.31 29.08 9.69
CA ASP A 8 -47.82 28.11 10.68
C ASP A 8 -47.01 26.98 10.03
N LYS A 9 -47.52 26.41 8.93
CA LYS A 9 -46.82 25.36 8.18
C LYS A 9 -45.50 25.83 7.60
N LEU A 10 -45.44 27.08 7.11
CA LEU A 10 -44.20 27.67 6.59
C LEU A 10 -43.17 27.88 7.70
N ASN A 11 -43.60 28.36 8.86
CA ASN A 11 -42.73 28.53 10.02
C ASN A 11 -42.20 27.19 10.52
N GLU A 12 -43.06 26.17 10.61
CA GLU A 12 -42.66 24.81 11.00
C GLU A 12 -41.62 24.24 10.01
N LEU A 13 -41.87 24.37 8.70
CA LEU A 13 -40.94 23.91 7.67
C LEU A 13 -39.60 24.64 7.75
N PHE A 14 -39.62 25.97 7.88
CA PHE A 14 -38.42 26.79 7.98
C PHE A 14 -37.58 26.43 9.21
N ASN A 15 -38.24 26.28 10.36
CA ASN A 15 -37.59 25.88 11.61
C ASN A 15 -37.00 24.47 11.51
N SER A 16 -37.76 23.51 10.95
CA SER A 16 -37.26 22.15 10.70
C SER A 16 -36.02 22.14 9.81
N HIS A 17 -36.01 22.95 8.75
CA HIS A 17 -34.86 23.05 7.85
C HIS A 17 -33.65 23.69 8.52
N ARG A 18 -33.87 24.78 9.27
CA ARG A 18 -32.83 25.45 10.06
C ARG A 18 -32.17 24.47 11.03
N ASP A 19 -32.98 23.72 11.77
CA ASP A 19 -32.48 22.76 12.77
C ASP A 19 -31.72 21.60 12.10
N LYS A 20 -32.26 21.03 11.01
CA LYS A 20 -31.58 19.98 10.23
C LYS A 20 -30.25 20.46 9.63
N LEU A 21 -30.19 21.71 9.19
CA LEU A 21 -28.95 22.28 8.65
C LEU A 21 -27.92 22.48 9.76
N SER A 22 -28.35 22.93 10.94
CA SER A 22 -27.49 23.05 12.12
C SER A 22 -26.91 21.69 12.52
N GLU A 23 -27.76 20.66 12.64
CA GLU A 23 -27.34 19.31 13.01
C GLU A 23 -26.32 18.73 12.01
N ARG A 24 -26.57 18.90 10.71
CA ARG A 24 -25.61 18.48 9.66
C ARG A 24 -24.28 19.22 9.76
N ASN A 25 -24.30 20.51 10.08
CA ASN A 25 -23.08 21.30 10.23
C ASN A 25 -22.26 20.82 11.44
N ASP A 26 -22.91 20.50 12.55
CA ASP A 26 -22.23 19.96 13.73
C ASP A 26 -21.67 18.56 13.48
N ALA A 27 -22.43 17.70 12.78
CA ALA A 27 -21.94 16.39 12.35
C ALA A 27 -20.74 16.49 11.41
N LEU A 28 -20.75 17.46 10.49
CA LEU A 28 -19.64 17.71 9.57
C LEU A 28 -18.38 18.15 10.33
N LYS A 29 -18.51 19.09 11.28
CA LYS A 29 -17.41 19.51 12.15
C LYS A 29 -16.83 18.33 12.93
N ALA A 30 -17.69 17.49 13.53
CA ALA A 30 -17.26 16.32 14.27
C ALA A 30 -16.45 15.35 13.38
N ARG A 31 -16.91 15.08 12.16
CA ARG A 31 -16.17 14.25 11.19
C ARG A 31 -14.83 14.85 10.80
N MET A 32 -14.76 16.17 10.62
CA MET A 32 -13.52 16.84 10.27
C MET A 32 -12.49 16.77 11.41
N ILE A 33 -12.94 16.90 12.66
CA ILE A 33 -12.09 16.72 13.85
C ILE A 33 -11.58 15.27 13.91
N ALA A 34 -12.47 14.29 13.84
CA ALA A 34 -12.09 12.88 13.90
C ALA A 34 -11.13 12.46 12.79
N LEU A 35 -11.35 12.94 11.55
CA LEU A 35 -10.44 12.71 10.43
C LEU A 35 -9.06 13.32 10.67
N ASN A 36 -9.01 14.54 11.20
CA ASN A 36 -7.75 15.23 11.48
C ASN A 36 -6.98 14.53 12.60
N GLU A 37 -7.64 14.17 13.69
CA GLU A 37 -7.03 13.41 14.80
C GLU A 37 -6.51 12.05 14.34
N GLY A 38 -7.32 11.31 13.57
CA GLY A 38 -6.90 10.03 12.99
C GLY A 38 -5.70 10.16 12.05
N THR A 39 -5.65 11.23 11.25
CA THR A 39 -4.52 11.51 10.36
C THR A 39 -3.26 11.84 11.14
N MET A 40 -3.35 12.62 12.23
CA MET A 40 -2.21 12.92 13.09
C MET A 40 -1.69 11.65 13.80
N ALA A 41 -2.59 10.82 14.32
CA ALA A 41 -2.23 9.57 14.98
C ALA A 41 -1.50 8.59 14.04
N THR A 42 -2.01 8.39 12.82
CA THR A 42 -1.36 7.52 11.83
C THR A 42 -0.03 8.08 11.38
N LYS A 43 0.08 9.40 11.18
CA LYS A 43 1.36 10.06 10.88
C LYS A 43 2.40 9.79 11.97
N MET A 44 2.03 9.96 13.25
CA MET A 44 2.94 9.69 14.37
C MET A 44 3.38 8.23 14.41
N ALA A 45 2.44 7.29 14.27
CA ALA A 45 2.75 5.85 14.26
C ALA A 45 3.72 5.46 13.13
N LEU A 46 3.51 6.01 11.93
CA LEU A 46 4.41 5.78 10.79
C LEU A 46 5.80 6.37 11.03
N SER A 47 5.89 7.58 11.58
CA SER A 47 7.18 8.19 11.94
C SER A 47 7.94 7.34 12.96
N THR A 48 7.28 6.83 13.99
CA THR A 48 7.89 5.92 14.97
C THR A 48 8.39 4.64 14.29
N ARG A 49 7.58 4.01 13.44
CA ARG A 49 7.96 2.77 12.76
C ARG A 49 9.15 2.94 11.82
N ILE A 50 9.27 4.10 11.17
CA ILE A 50 10.42 4.43 10.33
C ILE A 50 11.71 4.49 11.15
N GLU A 51 11.68 5.09 12.35
CA GLU A 51 12.86 5.17 13.20
C GLU A 51 13.27 3.79 13.76
N GLU A 52 12.30 2.96 14.17
CA GLU A 52 12.57 1.57 14.56
C GLU A 52 13.24 0.79 13.43
N LEU A 53 12.69 0.85 12.21
CA LEU A 53 13.23 0.13 11.06
C LEU A 53 14.63 0.62 10.68
N LYS A 54 14.94 1.91 10.86
CA LYS A 54 16.30 2.43 10.66
C LYS A 54 17.28 1.83 11.67
N VAL A 55 16.88 1.71 12.94
CA VAL A 55 17.70 1.09 13.99
C VAL A 55 17.93 -0.39 13.71
N ASP A 56 16.88 -1.14 13.37
CA ASP A 56 16.96 -2.57 13.04
C ASP A 56 17.87 -2.82 11.83
N LEU A 57 17.81 -1.95 10.82
CA LEU A 57 18.67 -2.03 9.63
C LEU A 57 20.13 -1.78 9.99
N ALA A 58 20.42 -0.77 10.83
CA ALA A 58 21.78 -0.49 11.30
C ALA A 58 22.36 -1.67 12.09
N LEU A 59 21.57 -2.29 12.97
CA LEU A 59 21.97 -3.47 13.74
C LEU A 59 22.24 -4.67 12.81
N SER A 60 21.35 -4.92 11.85
CA SER A 60 21.52 -5.99 10.86
C SER A 60 22.79 -5.79 10.03
N ARG A 61 23.11 -4.55 9.65
CA ARG A 61 24.34 -4.21 8.92
C ARG A 61 25.60 -4.42 9.77
N ALA A 62 25.55 -4.09 11.06
CA ALA A 62 26.66 -4.30 11.98
C ALA A 62 26.98 -5.79 12.15
N VAL A 63 25.97 -6.63 12.37
CA VAL A 63 26.14 -8.09 12.50
C VAL A 63 26.73 -8.73 11.23
N VAL A 64 26.30 -8.29 10.05
CA VAL A 64 26.87 -8.77 8.77
C VAL A 64 28.31 -8.28 8.57
N GLY A 65 28.64 -7.06 9.02
CA GLY A 65 29.99 -6.50 8.96
C GLY A 65 30.97 -7.13 9.96
N GLU A 66 30.48 -7.62 11.09
CA GLU A 66 31.28 -8.22 12.18
C GLU A 66 31.43 -9.75 12.03
N GLY A 67 30.66 -10.36 11.12
CA GLY A 67 30.59 -11.82 10.91
C GLY A 67 31.28 -12.39 9.65
N VAL A 68 32.02 -11.60 8.86
CA VAL A 68 32.81 -12.13 7.72
C VAL A 68 34.28 -12.29 8.13
N SER A 69 34.49 -13.14 9.13
CA SER A 69 35.67 -13.99 9.24
C SER A 69 35.19 -15.41 9.57
N SER A 70 34.24 -15.92 8.78
CA SER A 70 33.98 -17.34 8.71
C SER A 70 34.90 -17.93 7.66
N ALA A 71 35.93 -18.63 8.13
CA ALA A 71 36.70 -19.56 7.34
C ALA A 71 35.78 -20.48 6.50
N ALA A 72 36.23 -20.76 5.27
CA ALA A 72 35.85 -21.90 4.43
C ALA A 72 34.39 -22.38 4.56
N LEU A 73 33.52 -21.89 3.67
CA LEU A 73 32.31 -22.62 3.30
C LEU A 73 32.74 -23.93 2.61
N SER A 74 32.89 -25.01 3.38
CA SER A 74 32.99 -26.35 2.82
C SER A 74 31.65 -26.70 2.16
N ASN A 75 31.72 -27.13 0.90
CA ASN A 75 30.60 -27.42 0.03
C ASN A 75 29.83 -28.72 0.40
N GLU A 76 29.68 -29.05 1.69
CA GLU A 76 29.15 -30.35 2.10
C GLU A 76 27.62 -30.37 2.28
N ASP A 77 26.99 -29.25 2.65
CA ASP A 77 25.55 -29.22 2.97
C ASP A 77 24.62 -28.94 1.77
N VAL A 78 25.17 -28.80 0.56
CA VAL A 78 24.38 -28.71 -0.69
C VAL A 78 23.71 -30.06 -1.03
N SER A 79 24.15 -31.16 -0.43
CA SER A 79 23.71 -32.52 -0.78
C SER A 79 22.32 -32.91 -0.28
N LYS A 80 21.67 -32.12 0.58
CA LYS A 80 20.40 -32.52 1.24
C LYS A 80 19.11 -31.95 0.65
N LEU A 81 19.16 -31.07 -0.36
CA LEU A 81 17.95 -30.67 -1.09
C LEU A 81 17.63 -31.65 -2.26
N LYS A 82 17.57 -32.96 -1.97
CA LYS A 82 17.37 -33.99 -3.01
C LYS A 82 15.91 -34.41 -3.23
N GLU A 83 14.92 -33.86 -2.53
CA GLU A 83 13.54 -34.37 -2.62
C GLU A 83 12.43 -33.33 -2.85
N PHE A 84 12.74 -32.10 -3.25
CA PHE A 84 11.67 -31.24 -3.76
C PHE A 84 11.40 -31.52 -5.25
N VAL A 85 10.80 -32.67 -5.53
CA VAL A 85 10.17 -32.95 -6.83
C VAL A 85 8.93 -32.06 -6.95
N ARG A 86 9.16 -30.83 -7.40
CA ARG A 86 8.11 -30.01 -8.01
C ARG A 86 8.35 -30.10 -9.51
N THR A 87 7.48 -30.79 -10.22
CA THR A 87 7.45 -30.81 -11.69
C THR A 87 7.17 -29.39 -12.20
N ARG A 88 8.23 -28.58 -12.33
CA ARG A 88 8.21 -27.36 -13.13
C ARG A 88 8.58 -27.75 -14.56
N SER A 89 7.67 -27.44 -15.48
CA SER A 89 7.94 -27.44 -16.92
C SER A 89 9.22 -26.65 -17.19
N VAL A 90 10.10 -27.25 -17.99
CA VAL A 90 11.51 -26.90 -18.21
C VAL A 90 11.70 -25.63 -19.07
N CYS A 91 10.65 -24.86 -19.38
CA CYS A 91 10.75 -23.84 -20.43
C CYS A 91 10.82 -22.37 -20.01
N ASP A 92 10.68 -21.97 -18.73
CA ASP A 92 10.68 -20.53 -18.38
C ASP A 92 11.68 -20.14 -17.27
N VAL A 93 12.80 -20.86 -17.13
CA VAL A 93 13.88 -20.50 -16.18
C VAL A 93 14.92 -19.57 -16.81
N ASP A 94 14.94 -19.43 -18.14
CA ASP A 94 15.91 -18.55 -18.82
C ASP A 94 15.56 -17.06 -18.75
N ASN A 95 14.35 -16.68 -18.33
CA ASN A 95 13.94 -15.27 -18.30
C ASN A 95 14.49 -14.47 -17.12
N PHE A 96 15.14 -15.12 -16.14
CA PHE A 96 15.82 -14.41 -15.05
C PHE A 96 17.29 -14.09 -15.34
N LEU A 97 17.87 -14.65 -16.42
CA LEU A 97 19.26 -14.45 -16.80
C LEU A 97 19.43 -13.63 -18.09
N THR A 98 18.38 -13.46 -18.88
CA THR A 98 18.35 -12.47 -19.97
C THR A 98 17.83 -11.13 -19.47
N ILE A 99 18.55 -10.55 -18.51
CA ILE A 99 18.68 -9.10 -18.48
C ILE A 99 19.30 -8.76 -19.83
N ASP A 100 18.47 -8.23 -20.73
CA ASP A 100 18.90 -7.68 -22.00
C ASP A 100 20.17 -6.88 -21.77
N LYS A 101 21.14 -7.06 -22.66
CA LYS A 101 22.51 -6.53 -22.59
C LYS A 101 22.55 -5.02 -22.80
N ARG A 102 21.61 -4.27 -22.24
CA ARG A 102 21.73 -2.82 -22.09
C ARG A 102 22.46 -2.59 -20.79
N GLN A 103 23.72 -2.18 -20.90
CA GLN A 103 24.57 -1.72 -19.81
C GLN A 103 24.06 -0.43 -19.15
N GLY A 104 22.76 -0.31 -18.89
CA GLY A 104 22.17 0.78 -18.13
C GLY A 104 22.03 0.36 -16.69
N LYS A 105 22.88 0.88 -15.80
CA LYS A 105 22.53 0.93 -14.37
C LYS A 105 21.16 1.61 -14.27
N ILE A 106 20.18 0.96 -13.67
CA ILE A 106 18.96 1.62 -13.21
C ILE A 106 19.43 2.72 -12.25
N GLY A 107 19.42 3.96 -12.73
CA GLY A 107 20.05 5.09 -12.05
C GLY A 107 19.10 5.75 -11.08
N THR A 108 17.80 5.54 -11.26
CA THR A 108 16.75 6.23 -10.51
C THR A 108 15.60 5.31 -10.12
N TRP A 109 14.93 5.68 -9.01
CA TRP A 109 13.78 4.95 -8.50
C TRP A 109 12.59 4.94 -9.47
N GLN A 110 12.41 6.00 -10.28
CA GLN A 110 11.38 6.04 -11.32
C GLN A 110 11.59 4.97 -12.41
N GLU A 111 12.83 4.74 -12.85
CA GLU A 111 13.14 3.74 -13.88
C GLU A 111 12.81 2.33 -13.38
N PHE A 112 13.15 2.04 -12.12
CA PHE A 112 12.80 0.78 -11.47
C PHE A 112 11.28 0.57 -11.41
N GLN A 113 10.51 1.61 -11.06
CA GLN A 113 9.06 1.52 -11.01
C GLN A 113 8.42 1.29 -12.39
N CYS A 114 8.96 1.89 -13.45
CA CYS A 114 8.47 1.67 -14.81
C CYS A 114 8.73 0.23 -15.27
N GLU A 115 9.90 -0.32 -14.98
CA GLU A 115 10.27 -1.68 -15.38
C GLU A 115 9.49 -2.74 -14.58
N LEU A 116 9.31 -2.53 -13.27
CA LEU A 116 8.40 -3.34 -12.45
C LEU A 116 6.96 -3.32 -12.98
N LYS A 117 6.45 -2.15 -13.37
CA LYS A 117 5.11 -2.06 -13.96
C LYS A 117 5.01 -2.84 -15.28
N GLY A 118 6.00 -2.73 -16.15
CA GLY A 118 6.02 -3.48 -17.42
C GLY A 118 6.05 -5.01 -17.23
N GLN A 119 6.73 -5.51 -16.18
CA GLN A 119 6.84 -6.95 -15.94
C GLN A 119 5.60 -7.57 -15.25
N PHE A 120 4.92 -6.82 -14.40
CA PHE A 120 3.82 -7.35 -13.57
C PHE A 120 2.43 -6.85 -13.97
N TYR A 121 2.36 -5.76 -14.74
CA TYR A 121 1.12 -5.20 -15.27
C TYR A 121 1.21 -5.14 -16.79
N LEU A 122 1.12 -6.31 -17.43
CA LEU A 122 0.67 -6.33 -18.82
C LEU A 122 -0.71 -5.68 -18.89
N GLU A 123 -0.95 -4.89 -19.94
CA GLU A 123 -2.18 -4.13 -20.24
C GLU A 123 -3.50 -4.94 -20.12
N PHE A 124 -3.41 -6.25 -19.93
CA PHE A 124 -4.54 -7.19 -19.84
C PHE A 124 -5.21 -7.35 -18.48
N PHE A 125 -4.67 -6.80 -17.38
CA PHE A 125 -5.28 -7.01 -16.06
C PHE A 125 -6.29 -5.95 -15.62
N GLU A 126 -6.36 -4.79 -16.28
CA GLU A 126 -7.29 -3.74 -15.86
C GLU A 126 -8.75 -4.06 -16.20
N GLU A 127 -9.02 -4.63 -17.38
CA GLU A 127 -10.37 -5.05 -17.76
C GLU A 127 -10.85 -6.28 -16.99
N GLU A 128 -9.99 -7.27 -16.78
CA GLU A 128 -10.35 -8.48 -16.02
C GLU A 128 -10.57 -8.19 -14.53
N ALA A 129 -9.82 -7.25 -13.95
CA ALA A 129 -10.03 -6.79 -12.58
C ALA A 129 -11.32 -5.97 -12.44
N ARG A 130 -11.69 -5.16 -13.44
CA ARG A 130 -12.97 -4.42 -13.46
C ARG A 130 -14.16 -5.36 -13.62
N ALA A 131 -14.06 -6.40 -14.43
CA ALA A 131 -15.12 -7.39 -14.62
C ALA A 131 -15.46 -8.14 -13.32
N LYS A 132 -14.47 -8.42 -12.47
CA LYS A 132 -14.65 -9.13 -11.18
C LYS A 132 -15.20 -8.27 -10.05
N LEU A 133 -15.38 -6.96 -10.23
CA LEU A 133 -15.97 -6.04 -9.25
C LEU A 133 -17.45 -5.74 -9.51
N ILE A 134 -18.05 -6.33 -10.56
CA ILE A 134 -19.45 -6.09 -10.97
C ILE A 134 -20.38 -7.29 -10.63
N ASP A 135 -19.89 -8.34 -9.97
CA ASP A 135 -20.73 -9.44 -9.43
C ASP A 135 -21.10 -9.22 -7.95
#